data_AF-A0A2A2GPZ5-F1
#
_entry.id   AF-A0A2A2GPZ5-F1
#
_cell.length_a   1.000
_cell.length_b   1.000
_cell.length_c   1.000
_cell.angle_alpha   90.00
_cell.angle_beta   90.00
_cell.angle_gamma   90.00
#
_symmetry.space_group_name_H-M   'P 1'
#
loop_
_entity.id
_entity.type
_entity.pdbx_description
1 polymer ?
#
loop_
_entity_poly.entity_id
_entity_poly.type
_entity_poly.pdbx_seq_one_letter_code
_entity_poly.pdbx_strand_id
1 'polypeptide(L)'
;MSSLKSRLLAPDGYVEKHILFGAEVYLRRLTIAELDAYEQTLKKAQDSGSNTQASIAGANLILQTICDKAGQPLPKEELPTAEELIATKSTHTLIEALKFVQQFSCGSLDSAKKN
;
A
#
# COMPACT_ATOMS: atom_id res chain seq x y z
N MET A 1 -26.05 -12.55 15.18
CA MET A 1 -26.31 -13.33 13.95
C MET A 1 -25.57 -12.67 12.80
N SER A 2 -24.34 -13.09 12.49
CA SER A 2 -23.57 -12.49 11.40
C SER A 2 -24.11 -12.99 10.06
N SER A 3 -24.78 -12.13 9.29
CA SER A 3 -25.35 -12.47 7.99
C SER A 3 -24.25 -12.94 7.02
N LEU A 4 -24.59 -13.86 6.10
CA LEU A 4 -23.68 -14.36 5.04
C LEU A 4 -22.99 -13.20 4.29
N LYS A 5 -23.75 -12.14 4.01
CA LYS A 5 -23.23 -10.90 3.41
C LYS A 5 -22.08 -10.28 4.22
N SER A 6 -22.19 -10.20 5.53
CA SER A 6 -21.15 -9.64 6.40
C SER A 6 -19.89 -10.50 6.44
N ARG A 7 -20.02 -11.82 6.26
CA ARG A 7 -18.88 -12.74 6.19
C ARG A 7 -18.16 -12.67 4.84
N LEU A 8 -18.90 -12.49 3.74
CA LEU A 8 -18.33 -12.36 2.40
C LEU A 8 -17.69 -10.99 2.15
N LEU A 9 -18.19 -9.95 2.83
CA LEU A 9 -17.63 -8.59 2.79
C LEU A 9 -16.59 -8.35 3.89
N ALA A 10 -16.23 -9.37 4.67
CA ALA A 10 -15.18 -9.22 5.67
C ALA A 10 -13.85 -8.98 4.94
N PRO A 11 -13.07 -7.96 5.36
CA PRO A 11 -11.78 -7.68 4.73
C PRO A 11 -10.86 -8.89 4.86
N ASP A 12 -10.10 -9.15 3.81
CA ASP A 12 -9.11 -10.23 3.79
C ASP A 12 -8.06 -9.92 4.88
N GLY A 13 -8.04 -10.72 5.94
CA GLY A 13 -7.24 -10.46 7.13
C GLY A 13 -5.75 -10.77 6.96
N TYR A 14 -5.24 -10.84 5.72
CA TYR A 14 -3.85 -11.16 5.46
C TYR A 14 -2.97 -9.95 5.78
N VAL A 15 -2.27 -10.04 6.91
CA VAL A 15 -1.36 -9.03 7.43
C VAL A 15 0.00 -9.68 7.66
N GLU A 16 1.06 -9.08 7.13
CA GLU A 16 2.43 -9.58 7.30
C GLU A 16 3.36 -8.47 7.78
N LYS A 17 4.31 -8.82 8.64
CA LYS A 17 5.30 -7.88 9.17
C LYS A 17 6.45 -7.77 8.16
N HIS A 18 6.71 -6.56 7.69
CA HIS A 18 7.83 -6.26 6.79
C HIS A 18 8.61 -5.04 7.24
N ILE A 19 9.82 -4.89 6.71
CA ILE A 19 10.64 -3.71 6.93
C ILE A 19 10.42 -2.78 5.74
N LEU A 20 9.87 -1.60 6.00
CA LEU A 20 9.62 -0.57 5.00
C LEU A 20 10.32 0.72 5.44
N PHE A 21 11.11 1.33 4.57
CA PHE A 21 11.93 2.52 4.89
C PHE A 21 12.85 2.39 6.13
N GLY A 22 13.21 1.17 6.51
CA GLY A 22 14.02 0.88 7.69
C GLY A 22 13.22 0.77 9.00
N ALA A 23 11.89 0.92 8.95
CA ALA A 23 11.00 0.71 10.08
C ALA A 23 10.23 -0.62 9.92
N GLU A 24 9.99 -1.29 11.04
CA GLU A 24 9.14 -2.48 11.08
C GLU A 24 7.67 -2.07 11.04
N VAL A 25 6.97 -2.46 9.97
CA VAL A 25 5.55 -2.13 9.75
C VAL A 25 4.75 -3.39 9.42
N TYR A 26 3.46 -3.36 9.69
CA TYR A 26 2.53 -4.39 9.25
C TYR A 26 1.87 -3.96 7.95
N LEU A 27 1.90 -4.83 6.95
CA LEU A 27 1.32 -4.58 5.63
C LEU A 27 0.13 -5.50 5.42
N ARG A 28 -0.98 -4.92 4.96
CA ARG A 28 -2.14 -5.67 4.48
C ARG A 28 -2.15 -5.73 2.96
N ARG A 29 -2.84 -6.72 2.41
CA ARG A 29 -3.10 -6.78 0.97
C ARG A 29 -4.05 -5.66 0.55
N LEU A 30 -3.73 -5.00 -0.56
CA LEU A 30 -4.62 -4.05 -1.19
C LEU A 30 -5.75 -4.77 -1.92
N THR A 31 -6.92 -4.16 -1.90
CA THR A 31 -8.04 -4.63 -2.72
C THR A 31 -7.84 -4.22 -4.18
N ILE A 32 -8.49 -4.93 -5.10
CA ILE A 32 -8.50 -4.60 -6.53
C ILE A 32 -8.98 -3.15 -6.74
N ALA A 33 -9.96 -2.69 -5.96
CA ALA A 33 -10.48 -1.32 -6.05
C ALA A 33 -9.42 -0.26 -5.69
N GLU A 34 -8.57 -0.53 -4.71
CA GLU A 34 -7.48 0.39 -4.32
C GLU A 34 -6.38 0.43 -5.39
N LEU A 35 -6.03 -0.72 -5.96
CA LEU A 35 -5.07 -0.80 -7.07
C LEU A 35 -5.59 -0.06 -8.32
N ASP A 36 -6.86 -0.26 -8.67
CA ASP A 36 -7.49 0.42 -9.80
C ASP A 36 -7.55 1.95 -9.58
N ALA A 37 -7.92 2.40 -8.37
CA ALA A 37 -7.91 3.82 -8.01
C ALA A 37 -6.50 4.45 -8.14
N TYR A 38 -5.47 3.70 -7.79
CA TYR A 38 -4.08 4.12 -7.98
C TYR A 38 -3.71 4.24 -9.46
N GLU A 39 -4.05 3.25 -10.29
CA GLU A 39 -3.80 3.28 -11.74
C GLU A 39 -4.49 4.47 -12.41
N GLN A 40 -5.75 4.75 -12.03
CA GLN A 40 -6.47 5.93 -12.52
C GLN A 40 -5.77 7.24 -12.11
N THR A 41 -5.25 7.31 -10.89
CA THR A 41 -4.53 8.49 -10.38
C THR A 41 -3.21 8.68 -11.11
N LEU A 42 -2.46 7.60 -11.34
CA LEU A 42 -1.24 7.64 -12.14
C LEU A 42 -1.51 8.12 -13.56
N LYS A 43 -2.56 7.61 -14.20
CA LYS A 43 -2.92 8.00 -15.56
C LYS A 43 -3.22 9.49 -15.63
N LYS A 44 -4.06 9.99 -14.70
CA LYS A 44 -4.34 11.44 -14.57
C LYS A 44 -3.09 12.28 -14.33
N ALA A 45 -2.17 11.80 -13.49
CA ALA A 45 -0.91 12.50 -13.22
C ALA A 45 -0.01 12.57 -14.47
N GLN A 46 0.04 11.50 -15.27
CA GLN A 46 0.75 11.45 -16.54
C GLN A 46 0.12 12.38 -17.59
N ASP A 47 -1.21 12.33 -17.74
CA ASP A 47 -1.97 13.23 -18.63
C ASP A 47 -1.75 14.71 -18.26
N SER A 48 -1.59 15.00 -16.97
CA SER A 48 -1.33 16.35 -16.46
C SER A 48 0.16 16.76 -16.49
N GLY A 49 1.06 15.85 -16.92
CA GLY A 49 2.51 16.08 -16.93
C GLY A 49 3.15 16.27 -15.54
N SER A 50 2.46 15.85 -14.47
CA SER A 50 2.89 16.09 -13.09
C SER A 50 3.51 14.86 -12.46
N ASN A 51 4.84 14.70 -12.61
CA ASN A 51 5.60 13.63 -11.95
C ASN A 51 5.48 13.66 -10.42
N THR A 52 5.25 14.83 -9.83
CA THR A 52 5.02 14.98 -8.39
C THR A 52 3.73 14.30 -7.97
N GLN A 53 2.64 14.45 -8.73
CA GLN A 53 1.37 13.78 -8.41
C GLN A 53 1.46 12.27 -8.50
N ALA A 54 2.21 11.73 -9.47
CA ALA A 54 2.48 10.29 -9.55
C ALA A 54 3.22 9.79 -8.30
N SER A 55 4.20 10.57 -7.82
CA SER A 55 4.96 10.26 -6.60
C SER A 55 4.09 10.31 -5.35
N ILE A 56 3.22 11.33 -5.23
CA ILE A 56 2.23 11.46 -4.14
C ILE A 56 1.25 10.29 -4.16
N ALA A 57 0.77 9.87 -5.33
CA ALA A 57 -0.12 8.72 -5.47
C ALA A 57 0.56 7.43 -4.98
N GLY A 58 1.83 7.22 -5.34
CA GLY A 58 2.59 6.04 -4.92
C GLY A 58 2.81 6.02 -3.41
N ALA A 59 3.22 7.17 -2.83
CA ALA A 59 3.37 7.30 -1.39
C ALA A 59 2.06 7.07 -0.64
N ASN A 60 0.93 7.60 -1.13
CA ASN A 60 -0.39 7.35 -0.53
C ASN A 60 -0.77 5.87 -0.57
N LEU A 61 -0.51 5.18 -1.69
CA LEU A 61 -0.81 3.75 -1.79
C LEU A 61 -0.01 2.94 -0.77
N ILE A 62 1.28 3.25 -0.61
CA ILE A 62 2.14 2.62 0.40
C ILE A 62 1.57 2.88 1.80
N LEU A 63 1.22 4.12 2.13
CA LEU A 63 0.65 4.45 3.45
C LEU A 63 -0.66 3.72 3.71
N GLN A 64 -1.52 3.53 2.70
CA GLN A 64 -2.76 2.76 2.82
C GLN A 64 -2.53 1.26 3.08
N THR A 65 -1.38 0.72 2.65
CA THR A 65 -1.01 -0.68 2.91
C THR A 65 -0.56 -0.88 4.36
N ILE A 66 -0.04 0.18 4.99
CA ILE A 66 0.42 0.12 6.37
C ILE A 66 -0.78 0.05 7.31
N CYS A 67 -0.75 -0.94 8.19
CA CYS A 67 -1.80 -1.22 9.15
C CYS A 67 -1.20 -1.64 10.49
N ASP A 68 -2.05 -1.84 11.49
CA ASP A 68 -1.68 -2.46 12.76
C ASP A 68 -1.65 -4.00 12.60
N LYS A 69 -1.13 -4.72 13.61
CA LYS A 69 -1.19 -6.17 13.80
C LYS A 69 -2.60 -6.75 13.61
N ALA A 70 -3.63 -5.96 13.89
CA ALA A 70 -5.03 -6.34 13.72
C ALA A 70 -5.55 -6.16 12.28
N GLY A 71 -4.72 -5.69 11.34
CA GLY A 71 -5.11 -5.37 9.96
C GLY A 71 -5.93 -4.09 9.83
N GLN A 72 -5.99 -3.29 10.90
CA GLN A 72 -6.70 -2.02 10.92
C GLN A 72 -5.80 -0.88 10.43
N PRO A 73 -6.32 0.11 9.70
CA PRO A 73 -5.55 1.27 9.29
C PRO A 73 -5.00 2.01 10.53
N LEU A 74 -3.74 2.40 10.48
CA LEU A 74 -3.14 3.20 11.55
C LEU A 74 -3.73 4.62 11.59
N PRO A 75 -3.79 5.25 12.76
CA PRO A 75 -4.17 6.65 12.88
C PRO A 75 -3.19 7.53 12.08
N LYS A 76 -3.72 8.60 11.48
CA LYS A 76 -2.93 9.54 10.67
C LYS A 76 -1.81 10.24 11.47
N GLU A 77 -1.92 10.28 12.79
CA GLU A 77 -0.91 10.87 13.68
C GLU A 77 0.35 9.99 13.80
N GLU A 78 0.24 8.69 13.53
CA GLU A 78 1.38 7.75 13.58
C GLU A 78 2.01 7.49 12.20
N LEU A 79 1.37 8.00 11.15
CA LEU A 79 1.86 7.86 9.77
C LEU A 79 2.35 9.20 9.24
N PRO A 80 3.49 9.25 8.54
CA PRO A 80 3.90 10.45 7.84
C PRO A 80 2.93 10.77 6.70
N THR A 81 2.84 12.04 6.31
CA THR A 81 2.07 12.41 5.13
C THR A 81 2.80 12.00 3.84
N ALA A 82 2.05 11.79 2.76
CA ALA A 82 2.64 11.48 1.45
C ALA A 82 3.66 12.54 1.01
N GLU A 83 3.38 13.82 1.30
CA GLU A 83 4.26 14.96 1.01
C GLU A 83 5.57 14.90 1.79
N GLU A 84 5.51 14.63 3.10
CA GLU A 84 6.72 14.44 3.91
C GLU A 84 7.54 13.24 3.44
N LEU A 85 6.87 12.17 3.01
CA LEU A 85 7.51 10.96 2.56
C LEU A 85 8.24 11.17 1.22
N ILE A 86 7.65 11.89 0.26
CA ILE A 86 8.32 12.27 -1.00
C ILE A 86 9.42 13.34 -0.79
N ALA A 87 9.31 14.18 0.24
CA ALA A 87 10.32 15.18 0.56
C ALA A 87 11.54 14.55 1.25
N THR A 88 11.33 13.47 2.01
CA THR A 88 12.37 12.80 2.81
C THR A 88 13.03 11.64 2.06
N LYS A 89 12.28 10.90 1.24
CA LYS A 89 12.75 9.69 0.57
C LYS A 89 13.05 9.94 -0.90
N SER A 90 14.12 9.32 -1.39
CA SER A 90 14.46 9.33 -2.81
C SER A 90 13.37 8.65 -3.64
N THR A 91 13.13 9.15 -4.85
CA THR A 91 12.18 8.56 -5.82
C THR A 91 12.42 7.06 -6.03
N HIS A 92 13.69 6.63 -6.01
CA HIS A 92 14.05 5.21 -6.12
C HIS A 92 13.42 4.36 -5.01
N THR A 93 13.62 4.73 -3.74
CA THR A 93 13.11 3.99 -2.58
C THR A 93 11.57 3.95 -2.57
N LEU A 94 10.92 5.02 -3.01
CA LEU A 94 9.48 5.06 -3.19
C LEU A 94 8.98 4.07 -4.23
N ILE A 95 9.62 4.03 -5.40
CA ILE A 95 9.25 3.11 -6.48
C ILE A 95 9.48 1.66 -6.05
N GLU A 96 10.56 1.36 -5.33
CA GLU A 96 10.83 0.02 -4.80
C GLU A 96 9.77 -0.41 -3.78
N ALA A 97 9.46 0.44 -2.80
CA ALA A 97 8.43 0.18 -1.80
C ALA A 97 7.06 -0.02 -2.45
N LEU A 98 6.74 0.79 -3.47
CA LEU A 98 5.51 0.67 -4.24
C LEU A 98 5.42 -0.67 -4.97
N LYS A 99 6.47 -1.05 -5.71
CA LYS A 99 6.53 -2.33 -6.41
C LYS A 99 6.36 -3.50 -5.43
N PHE A 100 7.00 -3.39 -4.27
CA PHE A 100 6.88 -4.39 -3.21
C PHE A 100 5.43 -4.53 -2.73
N VAL A 101 4.73 -3.44 -2.39
CA VAL A 101 3.33 -3.51 -1.94
C VAL A 101 2.38 -4.00 -3.02
N GLN A 102 2.64 -3.68 -4.29
CA GLN A 102 1.87 -4.21 -5.43
C GLN A 102 2.09 -5.72 -5.58
N GLN A 103 3.33 -6.20 -5.53
CA GLN A 103 3.64 -7.63 -5.58
C GLN A 103 3.05 -8.40 -4.38
N PHE A 104 3.12 -7.81 -3.19
CA PHE A 104 2.51 -8.34 -1.98
C PHE A 104 0.99 -8.49 -2.11
N SER A 105 0.33 -7.50 -2.70
CA SER A 105 -1.12 -7.47 -2.86
C SER A 105 -1.61 -8.40 -3.97
N CYS A 106 -0.89 -8.50 -5.09
CA CYS A 106 -1.21 -9.42 -6.19
C CYS A 106 -0.90 -10.90 -5.87
N GLY A 107 -0.45 -11.21 -4.65
CA GLY A 107 -0.12 -12.57 -4.23
C GLY A 107 1.17 -13.12 -4.85
N SER A 108 1.98 -12.26 -5.47
CA SER A 108 3.26 -12.61 -6.10
C SER A 108 4.45 -12.40 -5.15
N LEU A 109 4.27 -12.62 -3.85
CA LEU A 109 5.34 -13.23 -3.08
C LEU A 109 5.25 -14.72 -3.36
N ASP A 110 5.67 -15.09 -4.57
CA ASP A 110 5.87 -16.47 -5.00
C ASP A 110 6.46 -17.29 -3.84
N SER A 111 5.85 -18.43 -3.53
CA SER A 111 6.43 -19.78 -3.52
C SER A 111 7.98 -19.95 -3.60
N ALA A 112 8.79 -19.01 -3.12
CA ALA A 112 10.25 -18.93 -3.29
C ALA A 112 10.99 -18.84 -1.96
N LYS A 113 10.33 -19.27 -0.86
CA LYS A 113 11.00 -19.66 0.38
C LYS A 113 10.34 -20.91 0.96
N LYS A 114 10.46 -22.04 0.25
CA LYS A 114 10.66 -23.42 0.78
C LYS A 114 10.27 -24.48 -0.27
N ASN A 115 11.25 -24.98 -1.02
CA ASN A 115 11.51 -26.41 -1.21
C ASN A 115 12.95 -26.59 -1.67
#